data_AF-A0A7V9T8V8-F1
#
_entry.id   AF-A0A7V9T8V8-F1
#
_cell.length_a   1.000
_cell.length_b   1.000
_cell.length_c   1.000
_cell.angle_alpha   90.00
_cell.angle_beta   90.00
_cell.angle_gamma   90.00
#
_symmetry.space_group_name_H-M   'P 1'
#
loop_
_entity.id
_entity.type
_entity.pdbx_description
1 polymer ?
#
loop_
_entity_poly.entity_id
_entity_poly.type
_entity_poly.pdbx_seq_one_letter_code
_entity_poly.pdbx_strand_id
1 'polypeptide(L)' 'MGFYGDQVVPRIMNVACGMATNDKLRRRVCAGLRGEVIEIGFGSGLNVPFYPPQVSRVDAVEPADVGWKLAGRRLAATTI' A
#
# COMPACT_ATOMS: atom_id res chain seq x y z
N MET A 1 13.38 14.98 -0.60
CA MET A 1 14.70 14.49 -0.12
C MET A 1 15.61 14.20 -1.31
N GLY A 2 15.86 15.18 -2.18
CA GLY A 2 16.72 15.03 -3.36
C GLY A 2 16.32 13.86 -4.29
N PHE A 3 17.09 13.67 -5.35
CA PHE A 3 16.79 12.62 -6.32
C PHE A 3 16.72 11.21 -5.70
N TYR A 4 17.61 10.91 -4.76
CA TYR A 4 17.64 9.60 -4.10
C TYR A 4 16.37 9.32 -3.29
N GLY A 5 15.96 10.24 -2.40
CA GLY A 5 14.76 10.07 -1.59
C GLY A 5 13.48 10.13 -2.41
N ASP A 6 13.45 10.98 -3.45
CA ASP A 6 12.22 11.23 -4.20
C ASP A 6 11.98 10.19 -5.31
N GLN A 7 13.04 9.58 -5.86
CA GLN A 7 12.93 8.64 -7.00
C GLN A 7 13.45 7.23 -6.71
N VAL A 8 14.52 7.07 -5.92
CA VAL A 8 15.20 5.79 -5.74
C VAL A 8 14.58 4.99 -4.61
N VAL A 9 14.50 5.58 -3.40
CA VAL A 9 14.00 4.91 -2.20
C VAL A 9 12.59 4.31 -2.39
N PRO A 10 11.58 5.03 -2.94
CA PRO A 10 10.23 4.48 -3.07
C PRO A 10 10.17 3.26 -4.00
N ARG A 11 11.05 3.18 -5.00
CA ARG A 11 11.12 2.05 -5.95
C ARG A 11 11.76 0.83 -5.31
N ILE A 12 12.83 1.03 -4.55
CA ILE A 12 13.45 -0.03 -3.76
C ILE A 12 12.43 -0.57 -2.75
N MET A 13 11.74 0.30 -2.03
CA MET A 13 10.71 -0.10 -1.06
C MET A 13 9.57 -0.87 -1.73
N ASN A 14 9.09 -0.44 -2.89
CA ASN A 14 8.07 -1.19 -3.63
C ASN A 14 8.51 -2.63 -3.95
N VAL A 15 9.78 -2.85 -4.30
CA VAL A 15 10.30 -4.20 -4.61
C VAL A 15 10.53 -5.00 -3.32
N ALA A 16 11.28 -4.45 -2.36
CA ALA A 16 11.65 -5.14 -1.13
C ALA A 16 10.40 -5.48 -0.29
N CYS A 17 9.49 -4.51 -0.11
CA CYS A 17 8.25 -4.78 0.60
C CYS A 17 7.28 -5.63 -0.25
N GLY A 18 7.36 -5.55 -1.58
CA GLY A 18 6.47 -6.28 -2.50
C GLY A 18 6.78 -7.77 -2.68
N MET A 19 7.80 -8.30 -2.01
CA MET A 19 8.13 -9.73 -2.07
C MET A 19 6.99 -10.61 -1.54
N ALA A 20 6.70 -11.71 -2.23
CA ALA A 20 5.62 -12.64 -1.89
C ALA A 20 5.76 -13.28 -0.49
N THR A 21 6.97 -13.29 0.07
CA THR A 21 7.22 -13.70 1.46
C THR A 21 6.41 -12.88 2.47
N ASN A 22 6.11 -11.62 2.15
CA ASN A 22 5.34 -10.72 2.99
C ASN A 22 3.81 -10.96 2.89
N ASP A 23 3.32 -11.70 1.90
CA ASP A 23 1.88 -11.88 1.67
C ASP A 23 1.18 -12.62 2.81
N LYS A 24 1.87 -13.59 3.44
CA LYS A 24 1.33 -14.29 4.61
C LYS A 24 1.12 -13.32 5.78
N LEU A 25 2.05 -12.41 5.98
CA LEU A 25 1.95 -11.37 7.00
C LEU A 25 0.83 -10.39 6.65
N ARG A 26 0.73 -9.94 5.39
CA ARG A 26 -0.35 -9.06 4.92
C ARG A 26 -1.74 -9.64 5.16
N ARG A 27 -1.96 -10.89 4.76
CA ARG A 27 -3.24 -11.58 5.01
C ARG A 27 -3.56 -11.62 6.50
N ARG A 28 -2.57 -11.92 7.35
CA ARG A 28 -2.77 -11.98 8.79
C ARG A 28 -3.09 -10.62 9.41
N VAL A 29 -2.40 -9.55 9.03
CA VAL A 29 -2.60 -8.22 9.62
C VAL A 29 -3.84 -7.52 9.09
N CYS A 30 -4.23 -7.78 7.83
CA CYS A 30 -5.47 -7.25 7.27
C CYS A 30 -6.70 -8.06 7.68
N ALA A 31 -6.52 -9.26 8.26
CA ALA A 31 -7.62 -10.10 8.70
C ALA A 31 -8.45 -9.38 9.77
N GLY A 32 -9.75 -9.23 9.51
CA GLY A 32 -10.71 -8.63 10.44
C GLY A 32 -10.81 -7.11 10.39
N LEU A 33 -10.08 -6.43 9.49
CA LEU A 33 -10.34 -5.02 9.20
C LEU A 33 -11.78 -4.84 8.72
N ARG A 34 -12.42 -3.74 9.13
CA ARG A 34 -13.82 -3.44 8.81
C ARG A 34 -14.11 -1.94 8.96
N GLY A 35 -15.08 -1.45 8.20
CA GLY A 35 -15.47 -0.04 8.23
C GLY A 35 -14.39 0.86 7.62
N GLU A 36 -14.16 2.02 8.23
CA GLU A 36 -13.18 3.01 7.78
C GLU A 36 -11.81 2.71 8.40
N VAL A 37 -10.77 2.64 7.57
CA VAL A 37 -9.40 2.32 7.98
C VAL A 37 -8.47 3.45 7.56
N ILE A 38 -7.54 3.85 8.43
CA ILE A 38 -6.43 4.73 8.06
C ILE A 38 -5.15 3.91 7.86
N GLU A 39 -4.48 4.10 6.73
CA GLU A 39 -3.17 3.50 6.45
C GLU A 39 -2.09 4.58 6.42
N ILE A 40 -1.15 4.50 7.36
CA ILE A 40 -0.02 5.41 7.45
C ILE A 40 1.21 4.73 6.82
N GLY A 41 1.82 5.40 5.85
CA GLY A 41 2.90 4.82 5.05
C GLY A 41 2.37 3.89 3.97
N PHE A 42 1.36 4.37 3.22
CA PHE A 42 0.69 3.59 2.17
C PHE A 42 1.64 3.12 1.06
N GLY A 43 2.75 3.85 0.84
CA GLY A 43 3.78 3.50 -0.12
C GLY A 43 3.20 3.27 -1.52
N SER A 44 3.39 2.07 -2.05
CA SER A 44 2.88 1.65 -3.36
C SER A 44 1.59 0.81 -3.29
N GLY A 45 0.83 0.92 -2.20
CA GLY A 45 -0.47 0.28 -2.03
C GLY A 45 -0.40 -1.25 -1.99
N LEU A 46 0.67 -1.82 -1.42
CA LEU A 46 0.90 -3.27 -1.42
C LEU A 46 -0.14 -4.05 -0.59
N ASN A 47 -0.83 -3.38 0.33
CA ASN A 47 -1.87 -3.99 1.17
C ASN A 47 -3.25 -3.99 0.50
N VAL A 48 -3.45 -3.20 -0.57
CA VAL A 48 -4.74 -3.08 -1.29
C VAL A 48 -5.37 -4.42 -1.65
N PRO A 49 -4.64 -5.41 -2.21
CA PRO A 49 -5.22 -6.71 -2.55
C PRO A 49 -5.62 -7.58 -1.35
N PHE A 50 -5.28 -7.15 -0.13
CA PHE A 50 -5.47 -7.90 1.11
C PHE A 50 -6.53 -7.30 2.02
N TYR A 51 -7.07 -6.12 1.66
CA TYR A 51 -8.18 -5.55 2.41
C TYR A 51 -9.42 -6.44 2.29
N PRO A 52 -10.04 -6.81 3.41
CA PRO A 52 -11.23 -7.64 3.38
C PRO A 52 -12.45 -6.80 2.94
N PRO A 53 -13.49 -7.43 2.36
CA PRO A 53 -14.66 -6.72 1.82
C PRO A 53 -15.49 -5.98 2.88
N GLN A 54 -15.24 -6.24 4.17
CA GLN A 54 -15.85 -5.52 5.28
C GLN A 54 -15.29 -4.09 5.45
N VAL A 55 -14.17 -3.76 4.82
CA VAL A 55 -13.63 -2.39 4.77
C VAL A 55 -14.47 -1.58 3.78
N SER A 56 -15.02 -0.47 4.24
CA SER A 56 -15.86 0.43 3.44
C SER A 56 -15.08 1.61 2.83
N ARG A 57 -13.93 1.95 3.41
CA ARG A 57 -13.07 3.05 2.96
C ARG A 57 -11.68 2.93 3.57
N VAL A 58 -10.65 3.30 2.80
CA VAL A 58 -9.28 3.47 3.30
C VAL A 58 -8.80 4.90 3.09
N ASP A 59 -8.49 5.61 4.17
CA ASP A 59 -7.79 6.88 4.13
C ASP A 59 -6.28 6.63 4.19
N ALA A 60 -5.59 6.85 3.08
CA ALA A 60 -4.17 6.54 2.94
C ALA A 60 -3.29 7.79 3.05
N VAL A 61 -2.23 7.70 3.86
CA VAL A 61 -1.24 8.76 4.06
C VAL A 61 0.11 8.28 3.54
N GLU A 62 0.65 8.99 2.53
CA GLU A 62 1.96 8.71 1.96
C GLU A 62 2.60 10.00 1.42
N PRO A 63 3.80 10.38 1.91
CA PRO A 63 4.50 11.58 1.44
C PRO A 63 5.19 11.42 0.07
N ALA A 64 5.48 10.20 -0.39
CA ALA A 64 6.21 9.98 -1.64
C ALA A 64 5.28 9.93 -2.87
N ASP A 65 5.36 10.94 -3.74
CA ASP A 65 4.65 10.98 -5.03
C ASP A 65 4.89 9.74 -5.89
N VAL A 66 6.11 9.19 -5.86
CA VAL A 66 6.45 7.96 -6.59
C VAL A 66 5.74 6.75 -6.00
N GLY A 67 5.48 6.71 -4.69
CA GLY A 67 4.66 5.70 -4.05
C GLY A 67 3.26 5.67 -4.66
N TRP A 68 2.59 6.83 -4.72
CA TRP A 68 1.28 6.99 -5.35
C TRP A 68 1.26 6.56 -6.81
N LYS A 69 2.27 6.97 -7.61
CA LYS A 69 2.39 6.56 -9.02
C LYS A 69 2.49 5.03 -9.16
N LEU A 70 3.24 4.38 -8.28
CA LEU A 70 3.37 2.92 -8.28
C LEU A 70 2.11 2.21 -7.78
N ALA A 71 1.34 2.84 -6.89
CA ALA A 71 0.07 2.33 -6.40
C ALA A 71 -1.04 2.34 -7.46
N GLY A 72 -0.92 3.17 -8.51
CA GLY A 72 -1.98 3.45 -9.48
C GLY A 72 -2.68 2.21 -10.06
N ARG A 73 -1.95 1.14 -10.40
CA ARG A 73 -2.57 -0.10 -10.92
C ARG A 73 -3.42 -0.83 -9.88
N ARG A 74 -3.00 -0.80 -8.60
CA ARG A 74 -3.73 -1.44 -7.50
C ARG A 74 -4.95 -0.62 -7.12
N LEU A 75 -4.81 0.70 -7.09
CA LEU A 75 -5.90 1.63 -6.87
C LEU A 75 -6.96 1.54 -7.97
N ALA A 76 -6.56 1.37 -9.23
CA ALA A 76 -7.51 1.16 -10.33
C ALA A 76 -8.24 -0.19 -10.28
N ALA A 77 -7.74 -1.17 -9.52
CA ALA A 77 -8.31 -2.51 -9.41
C ALA A 77 -9.16 -2.73 -8.14
N THR A 78 -9.15 -1.79 -7.19
CA THR A 78 -9.93 -1.87 -5.95
C THR A 78 -11.23 -1.09 -6.06
N THR A 79 -12.24 -1.53 -5.30
CA THR A 79 -13.53 -0.83 -5.13
C THR A 79 -13.70 -0.25 -3.72
N ILE A 80 -12.70 -0.47 -2.86
CA ILE A 80 -12.58 0.10 -1.50
C ILE A 80 -11.86 1.44 -1.58
#